data_AF-H3H8A3-F1
#
_entry.id   AF-H3H8A3-F1
#
_cell.length_a   1.000
_cell.length_b   1.000
_cell.length_c   1.000
_cell.angle_alpha   90.00
_cell.angle_beta   90.00
_cell.angle_gamma   90.00
#
_symmetry.space_group_name_H-M   'P 1'
#
loop_
_entity.id
_entity.type
_entity.pdbx_description
1 polymer ?
#
loop_
_entity_poly.entity_id
_entity_poly.type
_entity_poly.pdbx_seq_one_letter_code
_entity_poly.pdbx_strand_id
1 'polypeptide(L)'
;MRRDDFPLKTSHVLVFVKEEYSEFTSVYLAKNKEESLGRMMRRIVYQRGFSFRRPTKSVLSTLDLEAEQRKFASEVGSKVSATYARSCIFNADETAVYYDDTPTRIISERGAKKGVKVKGRVRSERPGPLAIYVVNLKCHVSTEAQDAFATWGTEVVPLPKNTTSVLQPLDVGVMGPFKQKLRAITLSYELSAVRESNRVPLRERLLKLQRLPAPEKRKRLVERVVAAWDAVSESSIKKAWSKAGL
;
A
#
# COMPACT_ATOMS: atom_id res chain seq x y z
N MET A 1 -9.13 16.37 1.96
CA MET A 1 -8.96 17.59 1.14
C MET A 1 -10.35 18.09 0.83
N ARG A 2 -10.70 19.26 1.34
CA ARG A 2 -12.00 19.93 1.16
C ARG A 2 -12.12 20.44 -0.27
N ARG A 3 -13.34 20.88 -0.66
CA ARG A 3 -13.62 21.40 -2.00
C ARG A 3 -12.76 22.62 -2.36
N ASP A 4 -12.36 23.38 -1.34
CA ASP A 4 -11.68 24.67 -1.43
C ASP A 4 -10.21 24.61 -0.96
N ASP A 5 -9.72 23.43 -0.54
CA ASP A 5 -8.30 23.21 -0.25
C ASP A 5 -7.49 23.24 -1.57
N PHE A 6 -6.37 23.98 -1.63
CA PHE A 6 -5.45 23.93 -2.77
C PHE A 6 -4.17 23.12 -2.45
N PRO A 7 -3.67 22.26 -3.37
CA PRO A 7 -2.53 21.38 -3.06
C PRO A 7 -1.21 22.14 -3.12
N LEU A 8 -0.71 22.56 -1.95
CA LEU A 8 0.55 23.28 -1.82
C LEU A 8 1.76 22.47 -2.32
N LYS A 9 2.56 23.11 -3.18
CA LYS A 9 3.81 22.58 -3.74
C LYS A 9 4.99 23.32 -3.13
N THR A 10 6.19 22.73 -3.18
CA THR A 10 7.44 23.45 -2.82
C THR A 10 7.61 24.76 -3.58
N SER A 11 7.13 24.85 -4.83
CA SER A 11 7.14 26.09 -5.61
C SER A 11 6.30 27.21 -4.99
N HIS A 12 5.12 26.90 -4.42
CA HIS A 12 4.27 27.93 -3.79
C HIS A 12 4.93 28.46 -2.51
N VAL A 13 5.58 27.57 -1.73
CA VAL A 13 6.38 27.95 -0.55
C VAL A 13 7.60 28.78 -0.94
N LEU A 14 8.24 28.49 -2.09
CA LEU A 14 9.37 29.28 -2.60
C LEU A 14 8.96 30.67 -3.10
N VAL A 15 7.77 30.81 -3.69
CA VAL A 15 7.18 32.09 -4.10
C VAL A 15 6.88 32.93 -2.86
N PHE A 16 6.09 32.40 -1.90
CA PHE A 16 5.81 33.05 -0.61
C PHE A 16 7.07 33.50 0.12
N VAL A 17 8.13 32.67 0.17
CA VAL A 17 9.38 33.05 0.84
C VAL A 17 10.22 34.08 0.06
N LYS A 18 10.04 34.20 -1.26
CA LYS A 18 10.63 35.29 -2.06
C LYS A 18 9.87 36.61 -1.91
N GLU A 19 8.55 36.53 -1.68
CA GLU A 19 7.67 37.69 -1.50
C GLU A 19 7.82 38.26 -0.08
N GLU A 20 7.51 37.47 0.95
CA GLU A 20 7.51 37.89 2.36
C GLU A 20 8.92 38.05 2.97
N TYR A 21 9.92 37.35 2.44
CA TYR A 21 11.31 37.37 2.92
C TYR A 21 12.29 37.72 1.78
N SER A 22 11.93 38.75 1.02
CA SER A 22 12.66 39.25 -0.15
C SER A 22 14.12 39.64 0.13
N GLU A 23 14.40 40.31 1.25
CA GLU A 23 15.77 40.64 1.68
C GLU A 23 16.62 39.37 1.90
N PHE A 24 16.13 38.45 2.75
CA PHE A 24 16.79 37.18 3.03
C PHE A 24 17.03 36.37 1.76
N THR A 25 16.02 36.24 0.89
CA THR A 25 16.16 35.46 -0.34
C THR A 25 17.10 36.12 -1.33
N SER A 26 17.15 37.44 -1.42
CA SER A 26 18.13 38.17 -2.25
C SER A 26 19.56 37.92 -1.77
N VAL A 27 19.82 38.09 -0.47
CA VAL A 27 21.15 37.85 0.14
C VAL A 27 21.56 36.37 0.01
N TYR A 28 20.62 35.45 0.16
CA TYR A 28 20.87 34.01 0.01
C TYR A 28 21.18 33.63 -1.44
N LEU A 29 20.37 34.09 -2.40
CA LEU A 29 20.49 33.73 -3.82
C LEU A 29 21.69 34.40 -4.51
N ALA A 30 22.13 35.57 -4.04
CA ALA A 30 23.40 36.17 -4.46
C ALA A 30 24.63 35.26 -4.22
N LYS A 31 24.49 34.25 -3.34
CA LYS A 31 25.54 33.27 -3.00
C LYS A 31 25.15 31.81 -3.31
N ASN A 32 23.90 31.53 -3.72
CA ASN A 32 23.35 30.18 -3.84
C ASN A 32 22.38 30.04 -5.00
N LYS A 33 22.41 28.88 -5.68
CA LYS A 33 21.39 28.54 -6.68
C LYS A 33 20.02 28.27 -6.05
N GLU A 34 18.95 28.46 -6.82
CA GLU A 34 17.58 28.25 -6.33
C GLU A 34 17.28 26.81 -5.90
N GLU A 35 17.96 25.79 -6.45
CA GLU A 35 17.80 24.41 -5.96
C GLU A 35 18.40 24.20 -4.56
N SER A 36 19.29 25.09 -4.08
CA SER A 36 19.71 25.13 -2.67
C SER A 36 18.60 25.68 -1.78
N LEU A 37 17.97 26.80 -2.16
CA LEU A 37 16.82 27.37 -1.46
C LEU A 37 15.66 26.36 -1.41
N GLY A 38 15.35 25.73 -2.54
CA GLY A 38 14.36 24.65 -2.63
C GLY A 38 14.74 23.37 -1.88
N ARG A 39 16.02 23.09 -1.60
CA ARG A 39 16.43 22.01 -0.68
C ARG A 39 16.25 22.43 0.78
N MET A 40 16.58 23.66 1.13
CA MET A 40 16.42 24.21 2.47
C MET A 40 14.95 24.28 2.88
N MET A 41 14.07 24.82 2.03
CA MET A 41 12.62 24.86 2.31
C MET A 41 12.02 23.46 2.51
N ARG A 42 12.44 22.46 1.73
CA ARG A 42 12.01 21.06 1.95
C ARG A 42 12.46 20.50 3.30
N ARG A 43 13.65 20.88 3.81
CA ARG A 43 14.09 20.50 5.17
C ARG A 43 13.24 21.17 6.24
N ILE A 44 12.99 22.48 6.12
CA ILE A 44 12.17 23.25 7.07
C ILE A 44 10.75 22.68 7.15
N VAL A 45 10.12 22.38 6.01
CA VAL A 45 8.79 21.74 5.94
C VAL A 45 8.77 20.41 6.71
N TYR A 46 9.79 19.54 6.54
CA TYR A 46 9.90 18.31 7.33
C TYR A 46 10.16 18.56 8.83
N GLN A 47 11.04 19.52 9.18
CA GLN A 47 11.36 19.86 10.57
C GLN A 47 10.15 20.45 11.33
N ARG A 48 9.23 21.12 10.62
CA ARG A 48 7.96 21.61 11.17
C ARG A 48 6.83 20.57 11.13
N GLY A 49 7.15 19.29 10.93
CA GLY A 49 6.21 18.16 11.04
C GLY A 49 5.38 17.85 9.78
N PHE A 50 5.51 18.64 8.71
CA PHE A 50 4.78 18.41 7.46
C PHE A 50 5.45 17.31 6.62
N SER A 51 4.66 16.60 5.79
CA SER A 51 5.16 15.51 4.95
C SER A 51 4.71 15.65 3.50
N PHE A 52 5.64 15.52 2.55
CA PHE A 52 5.31 15.54 1.13
C PHE A 52 4.58 14.27 0.74
N ARG A 53 3.29 14.40 0.38
CA ARG A 53 2.43 13.32 -0.13
C ARG A 53 2.30 13.40 -1.65
N ARG A 54 2.03 12.27 -2.30
CA ARG A 54 1.49 12.27 -3.66
C ARG A 54 -0.02 12.57 -3.56
N PRO A 55 -0.60 13.44 -4.39
CA PRO A 55 -2.06 13.58 -4.47
C PRO A 55 -2.70 12.26 -4.89
N THR A 56 -3.57 11.72 -4.05
CA THR A 56 -4.40 10.54 -4.37
C THR A 56 -5.73 11.01 -4.92
N LYS A 57 -6.15 10.50 -6.08
CA LYS A 57 -7.53 10.71 -6.56
C LYS A 57 -8.46 9.77 -5.79
N SER A 58 -9.49 10.34 -5.17
CA SER A 58 -10.62 9.63 -4.57
C SER A 58 -11.90 10.08 -5.26
N VAL A 59 -12.92 9.21 -5.31
CA VAL A 59 -14.26 9.57 -5.80
C VAL A 59 -15.07 10.29 -4.72
N LEU A 60 -14.83 9.93 -3.45
CA LEU A 60 -15.46 10.51 -2.27
C LEU A 60 -14.48 11.44 -1.54
N SER A 61 -14.96 12.51 -0.91
CA SER A 61 -14.11 13.35 -0.05
C SER A 61 -13.78 12.64 1.27
N THR A 62 -12.84 13.22 2.04
CA THR A 62 -12.45 12.67 3.35
C THR A 62 -13.64 12.61 4.32
N LEU A 63 -14.50 13.64 4.31
CA LEU A 63 -15.68 13.70 5.19
C LEU A 63 -16.76 12.69 4.77
N ASP A 64 -16.94 12.47 3.47
CA ASP A 64 -17.90 11.48 2.96
C ASP A 64 -17.47 10.05 3.31
N LEU A 65 -16.16 9.76 3.21
CA LEU A 65 -15.58 8.48 3.63
C LEU A 65 -15.74 8.25 5.14
N GLU A 66 -15.51 9.27 5.97
CA GLU A 66 -15.70 9.22 7.43
C GLU A 66 -17.18 9.14 7.83
N ALA A 67 -18.10 9.69 7.03
CA ALA A 67 -19.55 9.55 7.22
C ALA A 67 -20.04 8.14 6.85
N GLU A 68 -19.68 7.65 5.66
CA GLU A 68 -20.06 6.32 5.17
C GLU A 68 -19.45 5.20 6.04
N GLN A 69 -18.21 5.38 6.53
CA GLN A 69 -17.61 4.48 7.51
C GLN A 69 -18.43 4.39 8.81
N ARG A 70 -18.78 5.53 9.41
CA ARG A 70 -19.59 5.56 10.65
C ARG A 70 -20.96 4.94 10.43
N LYS A 71 -21.62 5.27 9.32
CA LYS A 71 -22.91 4.71 8.94
C LYS A 71 -22.84 3.18 8.82
N PHE A 72 -21.92 2.67 8.01
CA PHE A 72 -21.74 1.23 7.78
C PHE A 72 -21.41 0.47 9.07
N ALA A 73 -20.54 1.03 9.93
CA ALA A 73 -20.26 0.46 11.25
C ALA A 73 -21.53 0.41 12.13
N SER A 74 -22.32 1.50 12.19
CA SER A 74 -23.54 1.54 12.99
C SER A 74 -24.68 0.65 12.48
N GLU A 75 -24.84 0.50 11.15
CA GLU A 75 -25.95 -0.23 10.54
C GLU A 75 -25.64 -1.71 10.27
N VAL A 76 -24.47 -2.00 9.70
CA VAL A 76 -24.05 -3.35 9.28
C VAL A 76 -23.10 -3.96 10.30
N GLY A 77 -22.09 -3.20 10.74
CA GLY A 77 -21.14 -3.64 11.76
C GLY A 77 -21.82 -4.08 13.05
N SER A 78 -22.80 -3.32 13.55
CA SER A 78 -23.60 -3.68 14.72
C SER A 78 -24.39 -4.97 14.54
N LYS A 79 -25.01 -5.19 13.37
CA LYS A 79 -25.79 -6.41 13.08
C LYS A 79 -24.89 -7.64 13.02
N VAL A 80 -23.81 -7.57 12.25
CA VAL A 80 -22.83 -8.66 12.14
C VAL A 80 -22.21 -8.96 13.51
N SER A 81 -21.91 -7.95 14.33
CA SER A 81 -21.36 -8.15 15.68
C SER A 81 -22.37 -8.70 16.70
N ALA A 82 -23.67 -8.59 16.44
CA ALA A 82 -24.73 -9.18 17.25
C ALA A 82 -25.05 -10.63 16.83
N THR A 83 -24.96 -10.93 15.53
CA THR A 83 -25.22 -12.27 14.97
C THR A 83 -24.03 -13.22 15.11
N TYR A 84 -22.80 -12.73 14.92
CA TYR A 84 -21.60 -13.56 14.88
C TYR A 84 -20.60 -13.18 15.97
N ALA A 85 -20.08 -14.18 16.68
CA ALA A 85 -18.92 -13.99 17.56
C ALA A 85 -17.73 -13.45 16.75
N ARG A 86 -16.91 -12.57 17.33
CA ARG A 86 -15.75 -11.95 16.63
C ARG A 86 -14.71 -12.94 16.08
N SER A 87 -14.67 -14.17 16.61
CA SER A 87 -13.86 -15.28 16.07
C SER A 87 -14.38 -15.85 14.73
N CYS A 88 -15.63 -15.56 14.37
CA CYS A 88 -16.32 -16.02 13.17
C CYS A 88 -16.45 -14.92 12.10
N ILE A 89 -15.81 -13.76 12.31
CA ILE A 89 -15.82 -12.63 11.39
C ILE A 89 -14.46 -12.56 10.67
N PHE A 90 -14.50 -12.68 9.34
CA PHE A 90 -13.31 -12.77 8.48
C PHE A 90 -13.28 -11.65 7.45
N ASN A 91 -12.08 -11.36 6.92
CA ASN A 91 -11.87 -10.35 5.89
C ASN A 91 -10.95 -10.88 4.79
N ALA A 92 -11.32 -10.64 3.53
CA ALA A 92 -10.57 -11.08 2.36
C ALA A 92 -10.32 -9.93 1.38
N ASP A 93 -9.10 -9.88 0.85
CA ASP A 93 -8.67 -8.97 -0.20
C ASP A 93 -7.53 -9.59 -1.04
N GLU A 94 -7.11 -8.89 -2.09
CA GLU A 94 -6.63 -9.48 -3.33
C GLU A 94 -5.28 -8.88 -3.78
N THR A 95 -4.35 -8.73 -2.84
CA THR A 95 -3.14 -7.94 -3.11
C THR A 95 -2.19 -8.57 -4.14
N ALA A 96 -1.82 -7.74 -5.11
CA ALA A 96 -0.99 -8.14 -6.23
C ALA A 96 0.52 -8.10 -5.87
N VAL A 97 1.17 -9.25 -5.71
CA VAL A 97 2.63 -9.37 -5.48
C VAL A 97 3.42 -9.71 -6.76
N TYR A 98 4.45 -8.94 -7.11
CA TYR A 98 5.31 -9.19 -8.29
C TYR A 98 6.57 -10.00 -7.93
N TYR A 99 7.06 -10.86 -8.83
CA TYR A 99 8.37 -11.53 -8.68
C TYR A 99 9.51 -10.72 -9.27
N ASP A 100 9.28 -10.06 -10.41
CA ASP A 100 10.17 -9.06 -11.01
C ASP A 100 9.77 -7.66 -10.48
N ASP A 101 9.93 -7.40 -9.18
CA ASP A 101 9.56 -6.13 -8.54
C ASP A 101 10.59 -5.04 -8.89
N THR A 102 10.41 -4.39 -10.06
CA THR A 102 11.39 -3.46 -10.64
C THR A 102 11.75 -2.32 -9.67
N PRO A 103 13.04 -2.03 -9.42
CA PRO A 103 13.44 -0.98 -8.48
C PRO A 103 12.82 0.38 -8.81
N THR A 104 12.16 1.00 -7.81
CA THR A 104 11.52 2.31 -7.96
C THR A 104 12.48 3.42 -8.41
N ARG A 105 13.78 3.22 -8.17
CA ARG A 105 14.89 3.92 -8.81
C ARG A 105 15.92 2.89 -9.27
N ILE A 106 16.25 2.91 -10.56
CA ILE A 106 17.44 2.26 -11.12
C ILE A 106 18.49 3.34 -11.37
N ILE A 107 19.77 2.98 -11.28
CA ILE A 107 20.84 3.78 -11.87
C ILE A 107 20.90 3.41 -13.35
N SER A 108 20.87 4.41 -14.23
CA SER A 108 20.95 4.24 -15.68
C SER A 108 21.70 5.41 -16.29
N GLU A 109 22.26 5.22 -17.48
CA GLU A 109 22.75 6.32 -18.29
C GLU A 109 21.63 7.29 -18.68
N ARG A 110 22.03 8.51 -19.04
CA ARG A 110 21.14 9.67 -19.23
C ARG A 110 20.40 9.59 -20.57
N GLY A 111 19.33 8.79 -20.62
CA GLY A 111 18.44 8.67 -21.78
C GLY A 111 17.73 7.33 -21.98
N ALA A 112 18.06 6.30 -21.18
CA ALA A 112 17.53 4.96 -21.37
C ALA A 112 16.01 4.82 -21.11
N LYS A 113 15.33 4.04 -21.95
CA LYS A 113 13.88 3.71 -21.84
C LYS A 113 13.62 2.58 -20.82
N LYS A 114 12.39 2.49 -20.28
CA LYS A 114 11.96 1.50 -19.27
C LYS A 114 10.95 0.49 -19.83
N GLY A 115 10.96 -0.75 -19.32
CA GLY A 115 10.02 -1.83 -19.68
C GLY A 115 8.95 -2.14 -18.61
N VAL A 116 7.92 -2.92 -18.97
CA VAL A 116 6.69 -3.21 -18.18
C VAL A 116 6.17 -4.63 -18.48
N LYS A 117 5.61 -5.37 -17.48
CA LYS A 117 4.85 -6.65 -17.66
C LYS A 117 3.75 -6.88 -16.59
N VAL A 118 2.96 -7.96 -16.74
CA VAL A 118 1.59 -8.21 -16.17
C VAL A 118 1.53 -9.51 -15.29
N LYS A 119 0.35 -9.96 -14.80
CA LYS A 119 0.17 -10.76 -13.56
C LYS A 119 -0.99 -11.81 -13.54
N GLY A 120 -1.06 -12.68 -12.50
CA GLY A 120 -2.14 -13.67 -12.24
C GLY A 120 -2.20 -14.23 -10.79
N ARG A 121 -3.29 -14.95 -10.40
CA ARG A 121 -3.72 -15.44 -9.03
C ARG A 121 -4.70 -16.67 -9.23
N VAL A 122 -5.35 -17.44 -8.32
CA VAL A 122 -5.90 -17.39 -6.92
C VAL A 122 -6.12 -18.82 -6.32
N ARG A 123 -6.64 -18.92 -5.06
CA ARG A 123 -7.35 -20.01 -4.32
C ARG A 123 -6.57 -20.91 -3.32
N SER A 124 -7.20 -21.66 -2.39
CA SER A 124 -8.09 -21.31 -1.23
C SER A 124 -8.81 -22.55 -0.63
N GLU A 125 -8.93 -22.71 0.71
CA GLU A 125 -9.76 -23.77 1.36
C GLU A 125 -10.46 -23.32 2.69
N ARG A 126 -11.25 -24.20 3.35
CA ARG A 126 -12.49 -23.85 4.14
C ARG A 126 -12.36 -23.82 5.68
N PRO A 127 -13.21 -23.01 6.37
CA PRO A 127 -14.09 -23.58 7.43
C PRO A 127 -15.46 -22.88 7.64
N GLY A 128 -16.40 -23.57 8.33
CA GLY A 128 -17.43 -23.00 9.24
C GLY A 128 -18.56 -22.09 8.71
N PRO A 129 -19.59 -21.80 9.55
CA PRO A 129 -20.56 -20.73 9.31
C PRO A 129 -20.01 -19.37 9.80
N LEU A 130 -19.85 -18.41 8.89
CA LEU A 130 -19.00 -17.22 9.06
C LEU A 130 -19.63 -15.95 8.47
N ALA A 131 -19.10 -14.79 8.82
CA ALA A 131 -19.30 -13.56 8.05
C ALA A 131 -17.99 -13.18 7.34
N ILE A 132 -18.02 -12.94 6.02
CA ILE A 132 -16.84 -12.55 5.23
C ILE A 132 -17.02 -11.15 4.62
N TYR A 133 -16.22 -10.19 5.10
CA TYR A 133 -16.15 -8.84 4.55
C TYR A 133 -15.33 -8.83 3.25
N VAL A 134 -15.94 -8.36 2.16
CA VAL A 134 -15.34 -8.31 0.81
C VAL A 134 -15.52 -6.96 0.12
N VAL A 135 -14.55 -6.58 -0.72
CA VAL A 135 -14.65 -5.38 -1.58
C VAL A 135 -15.73 -5.56 -2.66
N ASN A 136 -16.45 -4.47 -2.98
CA ASN A 136 -17.58 -4.39 -3.93
C ASN A 136 -17.21 -4.57 -5.42
N LEU A 137 -16.33 -5.52 -5.73
CA LEU A 137 -15.99 -5.92 -7.09
C LEU A 137 -17.09 -6.85 -7.62
N LYS A 138 -17.49 -6.70 -8.90
CA LYS A 138 -18.65 -7.41 -9.48
C LYS A 138 -18.65 -8.93 -9.24
N CYS A 139 -17.49 -9.59 -9.28
CA CYS A 139 -17.34 -11.04 -9.07
C CYS A 139 -17.31 -11.49 -7.60
N HIS A 140 -17.33 -10.56 -6.63
CA HIS A 140 -17.48 -10.86 -5.20
C HIS A 140 -18.92 -10.64 -4.72
N VAL A 141 -19.72 -9.90 -5.49
CA VAL A 141 -21.09 -9.48 -5.15
C VAL A 141 -22.11 -9.92 -6.21
N SER A 142 -21.75 -10.88 -7.05
CA SER A 142 -22.68 -11.53 -7.96
C SER A 142 -23.45 -12.63 -7.23
N THR A 143 -24.67 -12.94 -7.70
CA THR A 143 -25.56 -13.92 -7.07
C THR A 143 -24.87 -15.28 -6.93
N GLU A 144 -24.15 -15.73 -7.94
CA GLU A 144 -23.46 -17.02 -7.95
C GLU A 144 -22.33 -17.09 -6.90
N ALA A 145 -21.70 -15.96 -6.58
CA ALA A 145 -20.72 -15.87 -5.49
C ALA A 145 -21.41 -15.91 -4.12
N GLN A 146 -22.51 -15.17 -3.97
CA GLN A 146 -23.29 -15.14 -2.72
C GLN A 146 -23.93 -16.50 -2.42
N ASP A 147 -24.54 -17.14 -3.41
CA ASP A 147 -25.14 -18.48 -3.29
C ASP A 147 -24.08 -19.55 -2.94
N ALA A 148 -22.89 -19.46 -3.52
CA ALA A 148 -21.79 -20.38 -3.22
C ALA A 148 -21.28 -20.24 -1.77
N PHE A 149 -21.21 -19.03 -1.24
CA PHE A 149 -20.87 -18.80 0.17
C PHE A 149 -22.04 -19.15 1.12
N ALA A 150 -23.29 -18.85 0.74
CA ALA A 150 -24.48 -19.22 1.51
C ALA A 150 -24.63 -20.76 1.63
N THR A 151 -24.30 -21.49 0.57
CA THR A 151 -24.19 -22.97 0.56
C THR A 151 -23.15 -23.48 1.58
N TRP A 152 -22.17 -22.65 1.96
CA TRP A 152 -21.16 -22.96 2.99
C TRP A 152 -21.55 -22.36 4.37
N GLY A 153 -22.77 -21.84 4.54
CA GLY A 153 -23.20 -21.15 5.76
C GLY A 153 -22.51 -19.81 6.00
N THR A 154 -21.89 -19.22 4.98
CA THR A 154 -21.12 -17.97 5.07
C THR A 154 -21.91 -16.79 4.50
N GLU A 155 -22.11 -15.74 5.29
CA GLU A 155 -22.67 -14.47 4.84
C GLU A 155 -21.59 -13.61 4.17
N VAL A 156 -21.82 -13.24 2.90
CA VAL A 156 -20.97 -12.30 2.17
C VAL A 156 -21.40 -10.88 2.52
N VAL A 157 -20.55 -10.13 3.22
CA VAL A 157 -20.82 -8.75 3.63
C VAL A 157 -20.07 -7.78 2.70
N PRO A 158 -20.73 -7.21 1.68
CA PRO A 158 -20.08 -6.31 0.74
C PRO A 158 -19.83 -4.93 1.37
N LEU A 159 -18.61 -4.44 1.25
CA LEU A 159 -18.28 -3.05 1.64
C LEU A 159 -18.97 -2.05 0.68
N PRO A 160 -19.30 -0.81 1.12
CA PRO A 160 -19.83 0.23 0.24
C PRO A 160 -18.83 0.63 -0.87
N LYS A 161 -19.34 1.05 -2.02
CA LYS A 161 -18.51 1.40 -3.18
C LYS A 161 -17.57 2.58 -2.87
N ASN A 162 -16.33 2.50 -3.37
CA ASN A 162 -15.26 3.50 -3.17
C ASN A 162 -14.74 3.67 -1.73
N THR A 163 -15.17 2.86 -0.75
CA THR A 163 -14.77 3.01 0.66
C THR A 163 -13.54 2.19 1.09
N THR A 164 -12.90 1.45 0.18
CA THR A 164 -11.80 0.50 0.48
C THR A 164 -10.67 1.14 1.32
N SER A 165 -10.37 2.42 1.14
CA SER A 165 -9.35 3.15 1.90
C SER A 165 -9.68 3.41 3.37
N VAL A 166 -10.93 3.17 3.82
CA VAL A 166 -11.39 3.33 5.21
C VAL A 166 -12.09 2.08 5.76
N LEU A 167 -12.79 1.28 4.94
CA LEU A 167 -13.61 0.16 5.39
C LEU A 167 -13.02 -1.24 5.11
N GLN A 168 -11.87 -1.37 4.43
CA GLN A 168 -11.22 -2.66 4.16
C GLN A 168 -10.03 -2.89 5.12
N PRO A 169 -10.16 -3.68 6.21
CA PRO A 169 -9.11 -3.85 7.21
C PRO A 169 -7.73 -4.17 6.63
N LEU A 170 -7.68 -5.05 5.61
CA LEU A 170 -6.44 -5.40 4.94
C LEU A 170 -5.72 -4.18 4.35
N ASP A 171 -6.38 -3.31 3.57
CA ASP A 171 -5.74 -2.12 2.99
C ASP A 171 -5.54 -0.98 4.01
N VAL A 172 -6.44 -0.85 4.99
CA VAL A 172 -6.39 0.18 6.06
C VAL A 172 -5.20 0.01 7.00
N GLY A 173 -4.75 -1.23 7.27
CA GLY A 173 -3.68 -1.47 8.24
C GLY A 173 -2.72 -2.63 8.00
N VAL A 174 -3.08 -3.67 7.23
CA VAL A 174 -2.25 -4.89 7.11
C VAL A 174 -1.30 -4.83 5.90
N MET A 175 -1.81 -4.40 4.74
CA MET A 175 -1.11 -4.45 3.46
C MET A 175 0.11 -3.53 3.41
N GLY A 176 0.10 -2.41 4.13
CA GLY A 176 1.25 -1.51 4.26
C GLY A 176 2.46 -2.19 4.92
N PRO A 177 2.33 -2.62 6.20
CA PRO A 177 3.34 -3.39 6.92
C PRO A 177 3.76 -4.68 6.20
N PHE A 178 2.82 -5.48 5.68
CA PHE A 178 3.11 -6.69 4.90
C PHE A 178 4.02 -6.40 3.70
N LYS A 179 3.65 -5.42 2.86
CA LYS A 179 4.45 -5.02 1.69
C LYS A 179 5.81 -4.43 2.10
N GLN A 180 5.95 -3.87 3.31
CA GLN A 180 7.23 -3.43 3.86
C GLN A 180 8.12 -4.60 4.30
N LYS A 181 7.57 -5.58 5.03
CA LYS A 181 8.27 -6.83 5.41
C LYS A 181 8.74 -7.58 4.17
N LEU A 182 7.87 -7.75 3.18
CA LEU A 182 8.18 -8.46 1.93
C LEU A 182 9.33 -7.84 1.14
N ARG A 183 9.41 -6.50 1.07
CA ARG A 183 10.55 -5.79 0.46
C ARG A 183 11.84 -5.97 1.26
N ALA A 184 11.78 -5.93 2.59
CA ALA A 184 12.96 -6.11 3.44
C ALA A 184 13.53 -7.54 3.34
N ILE A 185 12.67 -8.55 3.37
CA ILE A 185 13.04 -9.97 3.20
C ILE A 185 13.61 -10.21 1.80
N THR A 186 12.98 -9.64 0.76
CA THR A 186 13.48 -9.67 -0.62
C THR A 186 14.89 -9.09 -0.75
N LEU A 187 15.11 -7.88 -0.23
CA LEU A 187 16.42 -7.22 -0.28
C LEU A 187 17.48 -8.01 0.48
N SER A 188 17.15 -8.57 1.65
CA SER A 188 18.05 -9.43 2.43
C SER A 188 18.48 -10.65 1.61
N TYR A 189 17.52 -11.33 0.99
CA TYR A 189 17.76 -12.51 0.15
C TYR A 189 18.63 -12.21 -1.08
N GLU A 190 18.35 -11.12 -1.79
CA GLU A 190 19.13 -10.67 -2.95
C GLU A 190 20.58 -10.31 -2.55
N LEU A 191 20.77 -9.64 -1.42
CA LEU A 191 22.09 -9.32 -0.88
C LEU A 191 22.88 -10.56 -0.49
N SER A 192 22.25 -11.57 0.14
CA SER A 192 22.91 -12.84 0.48
C SER A 192 23.37 -13.60 -0.76
N ALA A 193 22.47 -13.82 -1.74
CA ALA A 193 22.81 -14.52 -2.97
C ALA A 193 23.89 -13.80 -3.82
N VAL A 194 23.95 -12.46 -3.75
CA VAL A 194 25.05 -11.67 -4.33
C VAL A 194 26.35 -11.81 -3.54
N ARG A 195 26.31 -11.98 -2.21
CA ARG A 195 27.50 -12.15 -1.35
C ARG A 195 28.12 -13.54 -1.45
N GLU A 196 27.31 -14.60 -1.51
CA GLU A 196 27.76 -16.00 -1.58
C GLU A 196 28.72 -16.26 -2.75
N SER A 197 28.45 -15.65 -3.91
CA SER A 197 29.28 -15.78 -5.12
C SER A 197 30.35 -14.68 -5.24
N ASN A 198 31.01 -14.28 -4.14
CA ASN A 198 31.93 -13.13 -4.13
C ASN A 198 33.10 -13.21 -5.13
N ARG A 199 33.55 -14.43 -5.48
CA ARG A 199 34.61 -14.71 -6.48
C ARG A 199 34.21 -14.40 -7.93
N VAL A 200 32.93 -14.13 -8.20
CA VAL A 200 32.38 -13.87 -9.55
C VAL A 200 32.12 -12.36 -9.72
N PRO A 201 32.30 -11.75 -10.92
CA PRO A 201 31.94 -10.36 -11.17
C PRO A 201 30.48 -10.02 -10.75
N LEU A 202 30.27 -8.83 -10.16
CA LEU A 202 28.95 -8.41 -9.65
C LEU A 202 27.86 -8.44 -10.75
N ARG A 203 28.22 -8.04 -11.98
CA ARG A 203 27.32 -8.06 -13.13
C ARG A 203 26.79 -9.47 -13.44
N GLU A 204 27.63 -10.50 -13.31
CA GLU A 204 27.25 -11.88 -13.59
C GLU A 204 26.40 -12.48 -12.47
N ARG A 205 26.68 -12.14 -11.20
CA ARG A 205 25.80 -12.49 -10.07
C ARG A 205 24.39 -11.93 -10.25
N LEU A 206 24.29 -10.65 -10.63
CA LEU A 206 23.01 -9.98 -10.88
C LEU A 206 22.29 -10.58 -12.10
N LEU A 207 23.02 -10.90 -13.18
CA LEU A 207 22.46 -11.62 -14.33
C LEU A 207 21.98 -13.03 -13.96
N LYS A 208 22.69 -13.77 -13.10
CA LYS A 208 22.27 -15.09 -12.60
C LYS A 208 20.94 -15.02 -11.84
N LEU A 209 20.77 -14.02 -10.98
CA LEU A 209 19.49 -13.75 -10.30
C LEU A 209 18.38 -13.33 -11.28
N GLN A 210 18.67 -12.43 -12.22
CA GLN A 210 17.70 -11.97 -13.21
C GLN A 210 17.20 -13.11 -14.13
N ARG A 211 18.10 -14.03 -14.49
CA ARG A 211 17.88 -15.18 -15.40
C ARG A 211 17.35 -16.43 -14.69
N LEU A 212 17.06 -16.39 -13.39
CA LEU A 212 16.45 -17.53 -12.69
C LEU A 212 15.18 -18.02 -13.42
N PRO A 213 14.97 -19.35 -13.57
CA PRO A 213 13.78 -19.90 -14.21
C PRO A 213 12.49 -19.41 -13.55
N ALA A 214 11.46 -19.16 -14.36
CA ALA A 214 10.18 -18.65 -13.87
C ALA A 214 9.51 -19.52 -12.76
N PRO A 215 9.59 -20.87 -12.77
CA PRO A 215 9.12 -21.68 -11.64
C PRO A 215 9.87 -21.38 -10.34
N GLU A 216 11.19 -21.18 -10.41
CA GLU A 216 12.03 -20.94 -9.25
C GLU A 216 11.84 -19.51 -8.70
N LYS A 217 11.71 -18.51 -9.58
CA LYS A 217 11.28 -17.15 -9.19
C LYS A 217 9.94 -17.16 -8.45
N ARG A 218 8.98 -18.00 -8.88
CA ARG A 218 7.69 -18.17 -8.20
C ARG A 218 7.84 -18.86 -6.85
N LYS A 219 8.58 -19.98 -6.75
CA LYS A 219 8.86 -20.66 -5.47
C LYS A 219 9.48 -19.70 -4.46
N ARG A 220 10.59 -19.05 -4.84
CA ARG A 220 11.28 -18.04 -4.03
C ARG A 220 10.38 -16.85 -3.68
N LEU A 221 9.36 -16.52 -4.49
CA LEU A 221 8.38 -15.48 -4.14
C LEU A 221 7.38 -15.96 -3.08
N VAL A 222 6.82 -17.17 -3.23
CA VAL A 222 5.86 -17.75 -2.27
C VAL A 222 6.50 -17.87 -0.89
N GLU A 223 7.73 -18.39 -0.80
CA GLU A 223 8.51 -18.49 0.45
C GLU A 223 8.65 -17.12 1.14
N ARG A 224 8.98 -16.08 0.38
CA ARG A 224 9.08 -14.70 0.90
C ARG A 224 7.72 -14.09 1.26
N VAL A 225 6.64 -14.47 0.58
CA VAL A 225 5.27 -14.01 0.88
C VAL A 225 4.78 -14.60 2.20
N VAL A 226 4.99 -15.91 2.42
CA VAL A 226 4.68 -16.59 3.70
C VAL A 226 5.47 -15.93 4.83
N ALA A 227 6.81 -15.89 4.74
CA ALA A 227 7.65 -15.28 5.77
C ALA A 227 7.38 -13.78 6.00
N ALA A 228 6.86 -13.05 5.01
CA ALA A 228 6.44 -11.66 5.17
C ALA A 228 5.07 -11.50 5.84
N TRP A 229 4.18 -12.49 5.69
CA TRP A 229 2.87 -12.55 6.33
C TRP A 229 2.99 -12.96 7.80
N ASP A 230 3.76 -14.02 8.09
CA ASP A 230 4.04 -14.49 9.45
C ASP A 230 4.75 -13.42 10.31
N ALA A 231 5.48 -12.52 9.63
CA ALA A 231 6.15 -11.38 10.25
C ALA A 231 5.26 -10.14 10.47
N VAL A 232 3.95 -10.21 10.17
CA VAL A 232 2.95 -9.19 10.54
C VAL A 232 2.44 -9.49 11.95
N SER A 233 2.54 -8.52 12.87
CA SER A 233 2.06 -8.74 14.23
C SER A 233 0.54 -8.79 14.31
N GLU A 234 0.02 -9.67 15.16
CA GLU A 234 -1.40 -9.72 15.56
C GLU A 234 -1.92 -8.34 16.03
N SER A 235 -1.07 -7.59 16.75
CA SER A 235 -1.34 -6.21 17.18
C SER A 235 -1.49 -5.21 16.02
N SER A 236 -0.90 -5.48 14.85
CA SER A 236 -1.15 -4.70 13.62
C SER A 236 -2.49 -5.06 12.99
N ILE A 237 -2.85 -6.35 13.01
CA ILE A 237 -4.15 -6.84 12.51
C ILE A 237 -5.30 -6.28 13.36
N LYS A 238 -5.24 -6.43 14.69
CA LYS A 238 -6.25 -5.86 15.62
C LYS A 238 -6.42 -4.34 15.46
N LYS A 239 -5.33 -3.60 15.23
CA LYS A 239 -5.38 -2.16 14.92
C LYS A 239 -5.92 -1.83 13.54
N ALA A 240 -5.90 -2.77 12.58
CA ALA A 240 -6.46 -2.59 11.25
C ALA A 240 -7.99 -2.71 11.26
N TRP A 241 -8.53 -3.73 11.95
CA TRP A 241 -9.97 -3.90 12.19
C TRP A 241 -10.56 -2.69 12.95
N SER A 242 -9.96 -2.32 14.08
CA SER A 242 -10.39 -1.15 14.86
C SER A 242 -10.38 0.16 14.08
N LYS A 243 -9.44 0.34 13.13
CA LYS A 243 -9.43 1.50 12.21
C LYS A 243 -10.48 1.43 11.10
N ALA A 244 -10.91 0.22 10.73
CA ALA A 244 -12.02 0.03 9.81
C ALA A 244 -13.39 0.27 10.48
N GLY A 245 -13.46 0.28 11.82
CA GLY A 245 -14.72 0.41 12.56
C GLY A 245 -15.43 -0.93 12.75
N LEU A 246 -14.67 -2.03 12.78
CA LEU A 246 -15.12 -3.42 12.89
C LEU A 246 -14.36 -4.13 14.03
#